data_AF-A0AAU6DNM7-F1
#
_entry.id   AF-A0AAU6DNM7-F1
#
_cell.length_a   1.000
_cell.length_b   1.000
_cell.length_c   1.000
_cell.angle_alpha   90.00
_cell.angle_beta   90.00
_cell.angle_gamma   90.00
#
_symmetry.space_group_name_H-M   'P 1'
#
loop_
_entity.id
_entity.type
_entity.pdbx_description
1 polymer ?
#
loop_
_entity_poly.entity_id
_entity_poly.type
_entity_poly.pdbx_seq_one_letter_code
_entity_poly.pdbx_strand_id
1 'polypeptide(L)'
;MTQRDFDDEEDDFPEWVDRIKANVAAEVRRRRKEMGWSAQDLAEQCEQLGHPIPRNVIANMESGRRASLPLVDVMVLAAALETYPVCLIFPVGYVEQTQELPFQHLVPTWDALRRFTGEEEVPLHDAGLVPDFEAHASLVSTALAALAEEEQARFAARTATSRAQQEEAERKRTTYADQAISAKYNLRYLRRDLREDGATPPDLPPALDDVDPPEAEANATQEERS
;
A
#
# COMPACT_ATOMS: atom_id res chain seq x y z
N MET A 1 -29.50 46.50 -5.47
CA MET A 1 -29.03 45.83 -4.25
C MET A 1 -29.76 44.51 -4.13
N THR A 2 -29.18 43.43 -4.65
CA THR A 2 -29.62 42.06 -4.36
C THR A 2 -28.83 41.61 -3.14
N GLN A 3 -29.53 41.54 -2.01
CA GLN A 3 -29.07 40.91 -0.79
C GLN A 3 -28.96 39.41 -1.12
N ARG A 4 -27.71 38.94 -1.24
CA ARG A 4 -27.40 37.52 -1.41
C ARG A 4 -27.41 36.96 0.00
N ASP A 5 -28.34 36.06 0.28
CA ASP A 5 -28.42 35.33 1.54
C ASP A 5 -27.07 34.62 1.76
N PHE A 6 -26.36 35.04 2.81
CA PHE A 6 -25.10 34.49 3.29
C PHE A 6 -25.36 33.77 4.63
N ASP A 7 -26.39 32.93 4.69
CA ASP A 7 -26.84 32.28 5.93
C ASP A 7 -26.97 30.74 5.84
N ASP A 8 -26.40 30.09 4.82
CA ASP A 8 -26.44 28.62 4.64
C ASP A 8 -25.05 27.94 4.69
N GLU A 9 -24.03 28.56 5.30
CA GLU A 9 -22.66 28.01 5.34
C GLU A 9 -22.30 27.25 6.64
N GLU A 10 -23.22 27.11 7.61
CA GLU A 10 -22.87 26.63 8.96
C GLU A 10 -23.13 25.13 9.26
N ASP A 11 -23.67 24.31 8.34
CA ASP A 11 -24.20 22.98 8.72
C ASP A 11 -23.90 21.76 7.81
N ASP A 12 -22.95 21.84 6.85
CA ASP A 12 -22.62 20.70 5.95
C ASP A 12 -21.48 19.80 6.50
N PHE A 13 -20.70 20.30 7.48
CA PHE A 13 -19.63 19.53 8.12
C PHE A 13 -20.14 18.37 9.01
N PRO A 14 -21.18 18.56 9.86
CA PRO A 14 -21.78 17.47 10.63
C PRO A 14 -22.28 16.34 9.73
N GLU A 15 -22.85 16.68 8.57
CA GLU A 15 -23.36 15.70 7.60
C GLU A 15 -22.23 14.83 7.02
N TRP A 16 -21.12 15.43 6.59
CA TRP A 16 -19.96 14.69 6.09
C TRP A 16 -19.38 13.73 7.15
N VAL A 17 -19.17 14.24 8.36
CA VAL A 17 -18.63 13.44 9.48
C VAL A 17 -19.53 12.22 9.75
N ASP A 18 -20.85 12.43 9.76
CA ASP A 18 -21.81 11.36 10.03
C ASP A 18 -21.88 10.35 8.88
N ARG A 19 -21.69 10.78 7.62
CA ARG A 19 -21.57 9.88 6.46
C ARG A 19 -20.35 8.96 6.57
N ILE A 20 -19.17 9.49 6.88
CA ILE A 20 -17.96 8.68 7.05
C ILE A 20 -18.12 7.70 8.23
N LYS A 21 -18.69 8.15 9.35
CA LYS A 21 -18.98 7.26 10.49
C LYS A 21 -19.98 6.17 10.12
N ALA A 22 -21.01 6.50 9.33
CA ALA A 22 -22.02 5.55 8.89
C ALA A 22 -21.42 4.47 7.98
N ASN A 23 -20.50 4.83 7.07
CA ASN A 23 -19.77 3.87 6.25
C ASN A 23 -19.02 2.86 7.13
N VAL A 24 -18.18 3.35 8.04
CA VAL A 24 -17.39 2.48 8.93
C VAL A 24 -18.28 1.61 9.82
N ALA A 25 -19.33 2.20 10.41
CA ALA A 25 -20.26 1.47 11.28
C ALA A 25 -21.03 0.37 10.54
N ALA A 26 -21.49 0.67 9.32
CA ALA A 26 -22.20 -0.30 8.48
C ALA A 26 -21.28 -1.44 8.05
N GLU A 27 -20.04 -1.15 7.67
CA GLU A 27 -19.07 -2.13 7.20
C GLU A 27 -18.53 -3.03 8.31
N VAL A 28 -18.24 -2.46 9.48
CA VAL A 28 -17.91 -3.25 10.67
C VAL A 28 -19.05 -4.23 10.96
N ARG A 29 -20.30 -3.75 10.96
CA ARG A 29 -21.47 -4.60 11.20
C ARG A 29 -21.63 -5.68 10.13
N ARG A 30 -21.45 -5.35 8.85
CA ARG A 30 -21.56 -6.28 7.72
C ARG A 30 -20.52 -7.38 7.85
N ARG A 31 -19.24 -7.01 7.93
CA ARG A 31 -18.10 -7.94 8.01
C ARG A 31 -18.18 -8.84 9.23
N ARG A 32 -18.50 -8.28 10.41
CA ARG A 32 -18.71 -9.06 11.63
C ARG A 32 -19.81 -10.11 11.47
N LYS A 33 -20.93 -9.74 10.84
CA LYS A 33 -22.03 -10.68 10.57
C LYS A 33 -21.65 -11.76 9.55
N GLU A 34 -20.86 -11.43 8.53
CA GLU A 34 -20.34 -12.42 7.57
C GLU A 34 -19.46 -13.47 8.24
N MET A 35 -18.70 -13.07 9.26
CA MET A 35 -17.91 -13.99 10.09
C MET A 35 -18.76 -14.78 11.11
N GLY A 36 -20.07 -14.52 11.19
CA GLY A 36 -20.96 -15.14 12.17
C GLY A 36 -20.77 -14.64 13.60
N TRP A 37 -20.08 -13.50 13.78
CA TRP A 37 -19.69 -12.99 15.09
C TRP A 37 -20.74 -12.08 15.71
N SER A 38 -20.85 -12.14 17.03
CA SER A 38 -21.53 -11.14 17.86
C SER A 38 -20.62 -9.94 18.12
N ALA A 39 -21.19 -8.84 18.63
CA ALA A 39 -20.39 -7.69 19.06
C ALA A 39 -19.46 -8.02 20.25
N GLN A 40 -19.76 -9.10 20.99
CA GLN A 40 -18.88 -9.59 22.05
C GLN A 40 -17.64 -10.26 21.46
N ASP A 41 -17.83 -11.12 20.46
CA ASP A 41 -16.72 -11.82 19.81
C ASP A 41 -15.73 -10.82 19.18
N LEU A 42 -16.23 -9.77 18.53
CA LEU A 42 -15.37 -8.70 17.99
C LEU A 42 -14.62 -7.94 19.10
N ALA A 43 -15.27 -7.66 20.23
CA ALA A 43 -14.62 -7.01 21.36
C ALA A 43 -13.46 -7.85 21.92
N GLU A 44 -13.66 -9.17 22.03
CA GLU A 44 -12.64 -10.13 22.47
C GLU A 44 -11.47 -10.19 21.48
N GLN A 45 -11.72 -10.10 20.16
CA GLN A 45 -10.65 -10.02 19.17
C GLN A 45 -9.85 -8.71 19.27
N CYS A 46 -10.51 -7.57 19.48
CA CYS A 46 -9.80 -6.31 19.73
C CYS A 46 -8.92 -6.38 21.00
N GLU A 47 -9.41 -7.04 22.07
CA GLU A 47 -8.63 -7.27 23.29
C GLU A 47 -7.40 -8.16 23.04
N GLN A 48 -7.52 -9.21 22.23
CA GLN A 48 -6.40 -10.07 21.84
C GLN A 48 -5.31 -9.32 21.05
N LEU A 49 -5.69 -8.27 20.31
CA LEU A 49 -4.77 -7.37 19.62
C LEU A 49 -4.12 -6.33 20.55
N GLY A 50 -4.47 -6.31 21.83
CA GLY A 50 -3.90 -5.39 22.83
C GLY A 50 -4.57 -4.02 22.89
N HIS A 51 -5.66 -3.79 22.15
CA HIS A 51 -6.44 -2.56 22.19
C HIS A 51 -7.93 -2.87 22.42
N PRO A 52 -8.37 -2.99 23.69
CA PRO A 52 -9.74 -3.37 24.00
C PRO A 52 -10.76 -2.33 23.49
N ILE A 53 -11.71 -2.78 22.66
CA ILE A 53 -12.87 -1.99 22.24
C ILE A 53 -14.11 -2.67 22.83
N PRO A 54 -14.69 -2.13 23.92
CA PRO A 54 -15.79 -2.78 24.61
C PRO A 54 -17.00 -3.05 23.72
N ARG A 55 -17.70 -4.19 23.96
CA ARG A 55 -18.92 -4.57 23.21
C ARG A 55 -19.95 -3.44 23.11
N ASN A 56 -20.17 -2.68 24.18
CA ASN A 56 -21.13 -1.57 24.18
C ASN A 56 -20.68 -0.42 23.26
N VAL A 57 -19.38 -0.18 23.14
CA VAL A 57 -18.80 0.80 22.21
C VAL A 57 -19.04 0.36 20.77
N ILE A 58 -18.77 -0.92 20.45
CA ILE A 58 -19.06 -1.50 19.13
C ILE A 58 -20.56 -1.40 18.82
N ALA A 59 -21.43 -1.82 19.76
CA ALA A 59 -22.88 -1.78 19.56
C ALA A 59 -23.41 -0.34 19.38
N ASN A 60 -22.86 0.64 20.10
CA ASN A 60 -23.24 2.04 19.94
C ASN A 60 -22.77 2.61 18.61
N MET A 61 -21.54 2.29 18.19
CA MET A 61 -21.02 2.68 16.88
C MET A 61 -21.87 2.12 15.74
N GLU A 62 -22.15 0.82 15.73
CA GLU A 62 -22.99 0.18 14.70
C GLU A 62 -24.43 0.69 14.64
N SER A 63 -24.89 1.33 15.70
CA SER A 63 -26.22 1.93 15.78
C SER A 63 -26.23 3.43 15.46
N GLY A 64 -25.08 4.02 15.15
CA GLY A 64 -24.91 5.46 14.92
C GLY A 64 -24.99 6.32 16.19
N ARG A 65 -25.09 5.72 17.39
CA ARG A 65 -25.18 6.45 18.67
C ARG A 65 -23.83 6.91 19.22
N ARG A 66 -22.72 6.49 18.62
CA ARG A 66 -21.38 6.90 19.05
C ARG A 66 -21.00 8.20 18.35
N ALA A 67 -20.77 9.26 19.13
CA ALA A 67 -20.43 10.57 18.60
C ALA A 67 -19.02 10.65 17.98
N SER A 68 -18.09 9.76 18.37
CA SER A 68 -16.71 9.76 17.89
C SER A 68 -16.30 8.42 17.29
N LEU A 69 -15.39 8.47 16.32
CA LEU A 69 -14.77 7.30 15.71
C LEU A 69 -13.25 7.53 15.67
N PRO A 70 -12.52 7.12 16.72
CA PRO A 70 -11.07 7.29 16.76
C PRO A 70 -10.38 6.50 15.64
N LEU A 71 -9.38 7.10 14.99
CA LEU A 71 -8.60 6.42 13.93
C LEU A 71 -8.00 5.09 14.41
N VAL A 72 -7.47 5.07 15.64
CA VAL A 72 -6.91 3.85 16.25
C VAL A 72 -7.94 2.73 16.39
N ASP A 73 -9.20 3.08 16.68
CA ASP A 73 -10.27 2.09 16.76
C ASP A 73 -10.56 1.51 15.36
N VAL A 74 -10.55 2.33 14.30
CA VAL A 74 -10.75 1.87 12.92
C VAL A 74 -9.63 0.90 12.52
N MET A 75 -8.38 1.20 12.85
CA MET A 75 -7.23 0.32 12.57
C MET A 75 -7.37 -1.04 13.25
N VAL A 76 -7.73 -1.04 14.54
CA VAL A 76 -7.87 -2.27 15.35
C VAL A 76 -9.09 -3.07 14.92
N LEU A 77 -10.21 -2.41 14.63
CA LEU A 77 -11.42 -3.07 14.11
C LEU A 77 -11.15 -3.74 12.75
N ALA A 78 -10.41 -3.06 11.86
CA ALA A 78 -10.04 -3.62 10.57
C ALA A 78 -9.16 -4.87 10.73
N ALA A 79 -8.14 -4.79 11.58
CA ALA A 79 -7.27 -5.93 11.89
C ALA A 79 -8.07 -7.10 12.50
N ALA A 80 -8.95 -6.83 13.47
CA ALA A 80 -9.81 -7.84 14.09
C ALA A 80 -10.79 -8.50 13.11
N LEU A 81 -11.22 -7.76 12.09
CA LEU A 81 -12.15 -8.22 11.04
C LEU A 81 -11.45 -8.76 9.79
N GLU A 82 -10.14 -8.95 9.86
CA GLU A 82 -9.29 -9.45 8.76
C GLU A 82 -9.56 -8.66 7.46
N THR A 83 -9.49 -7.33 7.55
CA THR A 83 -9.68 -6.40 6.43
C THR A 83 -8.73 -5.20 6.56
N TYR A 84 -8.67 -4.37 5.52
CA TYR A 84 -7.89 -3.14 5.55
C TYR A 84 -8.72 -1.97 6.12
N PRO A 85 -8.12 -1.04 6.89
CA PRO A 85 -8.83 0.12 7.42
C PRO A 85 -9.57 0.92 6.34
N VAL A 86 -8.94 1.05 5.18
CA VAL A 86 -9.52 1.77 4.04
C VAL A 86 -10.79 1.11 3.51
N CYS A 87 -10.92 -0.22 3.61
CA CYS A 87 -12.14 -0.93 3.21
C CYS A 87 -13.31 -0.68 4.16
N LEU A 88 -13.06 -0.25 5.40
CA LEU A 88 -14.12 0.19 6.31
C LEU A 88 -14.57 1.63 5.99
N ILE A 89 -13.64 2.49 5.57
CA ILE A 89 -13.91 3.90 5.25
C ILE A 89 -14.60 4.01 3.88
N PHE A 90 -14.06 3.31 2.88
CA PHE A 90 -14.51 3.29 1.49
C PHE A 90 -14.86 1.87 1.05
N PRO A 91 -16.07 1.38 1.37
CA PRO A 91 -16.47 0.02 1.03
C PRO A 91 -16.91 -0.12 -0.43
N VAL A 92 -15.92 -0.18 -1.31
CA VAL A 92 -16.09 -0.40 -2.74
C VAL A 92 -16.92 -1.66 -2.99
N GLY A 93 -17.93 -1.54 -3.85
CA GLY A 93 -18.85 -2.62 -4.19
C GLY A 93 -20.05 -2.77 -3.24
N TYR A 94 -20.05 -2.11 -2.08
CA TYR A 94 -21.17 -2.10 -1.14
C TYR A 94 -21.82 -0.72 -1.02
N VAL A 95 -21.02 0.34 -1.15
CA VAL A 95 -21.47 1.73 -1.24
C VAL A 95 -21.04 2.27 -2.60
N GLU A 96 -22.00 2.72 -3.41
CA GLU A 96 -21.74 3.20 -4.77
C GLU A 96 -21.01 4.55 -4.76
N GLN A 97 -21.47 5.47 -3.92
CA GLN A 97 -20.93 6.82 -3.82
C GLN A 97 -20.68 7.24 -2.38
N THR A 98 -19.64 8.05 -2.17
CA THR A 98 -19.20 8.54 -0.86
C THR A 98 -18.74 9.99 -0.97
N GLN A 99 -18.60 10.66 0.18
CA GLN A 99 -18.09 12.02 0.27
C GLN A 99 -16.69 11.96 0.88
N GLU A 100 -15.66 12.23 0.07
CA GLU A 100 -14.25 12.14 0.50
C GLU A 100 -13.89 13.21 1.53
N LEU A 101 -14.26 14.47 1.25
CA LEU A 101 -13.96 15.64 2.08
C LEU A 101 -15.23 16.48 2.33
N PRO A 102 -15.24 17.31 3.39
CA PRO A 102 -16.33 18.26 3.64
C PRO A 102 -16.60 19.15 2.43
N PHE A 103 -17.87 19.56 2.24
CA PHE A 103 -18.31 20.49 1.20
C PHE A 103 -18.11 20.00 -0.24
N GLN A 104 -17.70 18.74 -0.45
CA GLN A 104 -17.60 18.13 -1.76
C GLN A 104 -18.87 17.33 -2.11
N HIS A 105 -19.16 17.18 -3.39
CA HIS A 105 -20.23 16.29 -3.84
C HIS A 105 -19.86 14.83 -3.63
N LEU A 106 -20.87 13.96 -3.66
CA LEU A 106 -20.65 12.51 -3.67
C LEU A 106 -19.89 12.11 -4.94
N VAL A 107 -18.85 11.30 -4.77
CA VAL A 107 -18.04 10.71 -5.83
C VAL A 107 -18.17 9.19 -5.79
N PRO A 108 -17.87 8.46 -6.88
CA PRO A 108 -17.78 7.01 -6.84
C PRO A 108 -16.81 6.55 -5.74
N THR A 109 -17.21 5.59 -4.92
CA THR A 109 -16.38 5.10 -3.79
C THR A 109 -15.02 4.57 -4.25
N TRP A 110 -14.97 4.03 -5.47
CA TRP A 110 -13.72 3.59 -6.10
C TRP A 110 -12.74 4.75 -6.33
N ASP A 111 -13.23 5.90 -6.80
CA ASP A 111 -12.37 7.07 -7.05
C ASP A 111 -11.87 7.67 -5.72
N ALA A 112 -12.75 7.75 -4.71
CA ALA A 112 -12.35 8.18 -3.37
C ALA A 112 -11.27 7.27 -2.76
N LEU A 113 -11.40 5.95 -2.93
CA LEU A 113 -10.39 4.98 -2.48
C LEU A 113 -9.04 5.26 -3.14
N ARG A 114 -9.01 5.42 -4.47
CA ARG A 114 -7.76 5.62 -5.22
C ARG A 114 -7.03 6.89 -4.84
N ARG A 115 -7.74 7.99 -4.58
CA ARG A 115 -7.12 9.22 -4.07
C ARG A 115 -6.60 9.05 -2.65
N PHE A 116 -7.37 8.38 -1.80
CA PHE A 116 -6.97 8.12 -0.42
C PHE A 116 -5.71 7.25 -0.33
N THR A 117 -5.55 6.27 -1.24
CA THR A 117 -4.35 5.40 -1.29
C THR A 117 -3.19 6.01 -2.07
N GLY A 118 -3.38 7.16 -2.72
CA GLY A 118 -2.36 7.78 -3.57
C GLY A 118 -2.21 7.15 -4.97
N GLU A 119 -3.10 6.22 -5.36
CA GLU A 119 -3.13 5.59 -6.68
C GLU A 119 -3.64 6.51 -7.81
N GLU A 120 -4.28 7.62 -7.45
CA GLU A 120 -4.60 8.70 -8.38
C GLU A 120 -3.71 9.89 -8.07
N GLU A 121 -2.87 10.28 -9.03
CA GLU A 121 -2.04 11.47 -8.92
C GLU A 121 -2.93 12.71 -8.97
N VAL A 122 -2.99 13.43 -7.85
CA VAL A 122 -3.71 14.70 -7.76
C VAL A 122 -2.70 15.85 -7.91
N PRO A 123 -2.89 16.78 -8.86
CA PRO A 123 -1.97 17.90 -9.04
C PRO A 123 -1.74 18.65 -7.73
N LEU A 124 -0.49 19.02 -7.47
CA LEU A 124 -0.04 19.75 -6.27
C LEU A 124 -0.07 18.94 -4.96
N HIS A 125 -0.46 17.67 -4.97
CA HIS A 125 -0.30 16.80 -3.81
C HIS A 125 1.15 16.36 -3.68
N ASP A 126 1.66 16.42 -2.45
CA ASP A 126 2.95 15.82 -2.11
C ASP A 126 2.74 14.31 -1.94
N ALA A 127 3.22 13.52 -2.90
CA ALA A 127 3.18 12.06 -2.84
C ALA A 127 4.18 11.48 -1.81
N GLY A 128 5.01 12.34 -1.21
CA GLY A 128 6.11 11.94 -0.34
C GLY A 128 7.01 10.93 -1.05
N LEU A 129 7.39 9.89 -0.33
CA LEU A 129 8.27 8.83 -0.82
C LEU A 129 7.50 7.59 -1.34
N VAL A 130 6.17 7.66 -1.45
CA VAL A 130 5.37 6.52 -1.91
C VAL A 130 5.81 6.06 -3.31
N PRO A 131 5.98 6.95 -4.31
CA PRO A 131 6.42 6.54 -5.64
C PRO A 131 7.81 5.88 -5.64
N ASP A 132 8.74 6.36 -4.80
CA ASP A 132 10.08 5.78 -4.67
C ASP A 132 10.03 4.38 -4.06
N PHE A 133 9.16 4.16 -3.07
CA PHE A 133 8.99 2.84 -2.45
C PHE A 133 8.32 1.85 -3.41
N GLU A 134 7.37 2.31 -4.23
CA GLU A 134 6.79 1.50 -5.31
C GLU A 134 7.82 1.15 -6.39
N ALA A 135 8.62 2.13 -6.80
CA ALA A 135 9.72 1.91 -7.73
C ALA A 135 10.76 0.93 -7.17
N HIS A 136 11.10 1.05 -5.88
CA HIS A 136 11.98 0.11 -5.18
C HIS A 136 11.42 -1.31 -5.22
N ALA A 137 10.16 -1.51 -4.83
CA ALA A 137 9.52 -2.82 -4.83
C ALA A 137 9.44 -3.44 -6.24
N SER A 138 9.18 -2.61 -7.26
CA SER A 138 9.15 -3.03 -8.67
C SER A 138 10.54 -3.46 -9.15
N LEU A 139 11.58 -2.72 -8.81
CA LEU A 139 12.97 -3.05 -9.16
C LEU A 139 13.47 -4.31 -8.44
N VAL A 140 13.13 -4.50 -7.17
CA VAL A 140 13.39 -5.74 -6.43
C VAL A 140 12.72 -6.92 -7.11
N SER A 141 11.41 -6.81 -7.40
CA SER A 141 10.64 -7.88 -8.05
C SER A 141 11.22 -8.22 -9.42
N THR A 142 11.58 -7.20 -10.20
CA THR A 142 12.22 -7.36 -11.52
C THR A 142 13.56 -8.06 -11.42
N ALA A 143 14.42 -7.65 -10.48
CA ALA A 143 15.74 -8.24 -10.28
C ALA A 143 15.63 -9.71 -9.85
N LEU A 144 14.74 -10.03 -8.92
CA LEU A 144 14.52 -11.41 -8.47
C LEU A 144 13.98 -12.31 -9.59
N ALA A 145 13.00 -11.82 -10.37
CA ALA A 145 12.46 -12.57 -11.50
C ALA A 145 13.54 -12.83 -12.56
N ALA A 146 14.35 -11.81 -12.89
CA ALA A 146 15.44 -11.96 -13.84
C ALA A 146 16.52 -12.95 -13.36
N LEU A 147 16.90 -12.91 -12.08
CA LEU A 147 17.86 -13.88 -11.51
C LEU A 147 17.32 -15.32 -11.57
N ALA A 148 16.04 -15.52 -11.24
CA ALA A 148 15.41 -16.84 -11.29
C ALA A 148 15.36 -17.40 -12.73
N GLU A 149 14.99 -16.56 -13.69
CA GLU A 149 14.95 -16.92 -15.11
C GLU A 149 16.36 -17.17 -15.68
N GLU A 150 17.37 -16.40 -15.25
CA GLU A 150 18.76 -16.62 -15.61
C GLU A 150 19.26 -17.99 -15.10
N GLU A 151 18.96 -18.33 -13.86
CA GLU A 151 19.32 -19.62 -13.27
C GLU A 151 18.65 -20.78 -14.02
N GLN A 152 17.36 -20.65 -14.32
CA GLN A 152 16.62 -21.64 -15.09
C GLN A 152 17.20 -21.82 -16.50
N ALA A 153 17.54 -20.72 -17.18
CA ALA A 153 18.17 -20.75 -18.50
C ALA A 153 19.58 -21.38 -18.44
N ARG A 154 20.35 -21.07 -17.39
CA ARG A 154 21.67 -21.66 -17.15
C ARG A 154 21.58 -23.17 -16.93
N PHE A 155 20.60 -23.64 -16.17
CA PHE A 155 20.35 -25.06 -15.99
C PHE A 155 19.96 -25.72 -17.31
N ALA A 156 19.02 -25.13 -18.07
CA ALA A 156 18.60 -25.64 -19.36
C ALA A 156 19.75 -25.74 -20.38
N ALA A 157 20.65 -24.75 -20.41
CA ALA A 157 21.84 -24.79 -21.27
C ALA A 157 22.77 -25.95 -20.91
N ARG A 158 22.94 -26.24 -19.61
CA ARG A 158 23.77 -27.35 -19.12
C ARG A 158 23.16 -28.73 -19.42
N THR A 159 21.84 -28.85 -19.41
CA THR A 159 21.13 -30.11 -19.64
C THR A 159 20.63 -30.28 -21.07
N ALA A 160 20.97 -29.36 -21.98
CA ALA A 160 20.48 -29.38 -23.35
C ALA A 160 20.95 -30.64 -24.11
N THR A 161 20.02 -31.29 -24.81
CA THR A 161 20.30 -32.50 -25.60
C THR A 161 20.58 -32.20 -27.07
N SER A 162 20.49 -30.93 -27.47
CA SER A 162 20.77 -30.49 -28.84
C SER A 162 21.40 -29.10 -28.86
N ARG A 163 22.19 -28.83 -29.91
CA ARG A 163 22.83 -27.53 -30.12
C ARG A 163 21.82 -26.38 -30.20
N ALA A 164 20.67 -26.60 -30.84
CA ALA A 164 19.63 -25.58 -30.97
C ALA A 164 19.03 -25.19 -29.60
N GLN A 165 18.73 -26.17 -28.74
CA GLN A 165 18.25 -25.92 -27.38
C GLN A 165 19.31 -25.22 -26.53
N GLN A 166 20.58 -25.61 -26.66
CA GLN A 166 21.69 -24.98 -25.96
C GLN A 166 21.82 -23.51 -26.36
N GLU A 167 21.81 -23.20 -27.65
CA GLU A 167 21.92 -21.82 -28.16
C GLU A 167 20.74 -20.95 -27.72
N GLU A 168 19.52 -21.48 -27.69
CA GLU A 168 18.34 -20.75 -27.19
C GLU A 168 18.46 -20.47 -25.68
N ALA A 169 18.84 -21.45 -24.89
CA ALA A 169 19.01 -21.31 -23.44
C ALA A 169 20.14 -20.33 -23.10
N GLU A 170 21.24 -20.34 -23.85
CA GLU A 170 22.35 -19.39 -23.69
C GLU A 170 21.90 -17.95 -24.00
N ARG A 171 21.11 -17.75 -25.06
CA ARG A 171 20.53 -16.43 -25.37
C ARG A 171 19.62 -15.93 -24.25
N LYS A 172 18.71 -16.77 -23.75
CA LYS A 172 17.83 -16.43 -22.61
C LYS A 172 18.65 -16.07 -21.37
N ARG A 173 19.67 -16.86 -21.05
CA ARG A 173 20.57 -16.59 -19.92
C ARG A 173 21.19 -15.21 -20.05
N THR A 174 21.75 -14.86 -21.21
CA THR A 174 22.34 -13.53 -21.42
C THR A 174 21.30 -12.42 -21.26
N THR A 175 20.12 -12.56 -21.86
CA THR A 175 19.04 -11.57 -21.73
C THR A 175 18.65 -11.33 -20.28
N TYR A 176 18.43 -12.39 -19.50
CA TYR A 176 18.01 -12.26 -18.10
C TYR A 176 19.15 -11.80 -17.19
N ALA A 177 20.40 -12.17 -17.49
CA ALA A 177 21.56 -11.62 -16.80
C ALA A 177 21.64 -10.09 -16.99
N ASP A 178 21.47 -9.61 -18.22
CA ASP A 178 21.47 -8.16 -18.52
C ASP A 178 20.32 -7.43 -17.83
N GLN A 179 19.11 -8.03 -17.80
CA GLN A 179 17.97 -7.50 -17.07
C GLN A 179 18.23 -7.43 -15.56
N ALA A 180 18.79 -8.47 -14.97
CA ALA A 180 19.15 -8.50 -13.55
C ALA A 180 20.16 -7.40 -13.20
N ILE A 181 21.20 -7.23 -14.03
CA ILE A 181 22.21 -6.16 -13.87
C ILE A 181 21.55 -4.78 -13.92
N SER A 182 20.71 -4.54 -14.93
CA SER A 182 20.02 -3.24 -15.10
C SER A 182 19.10 -2.92 -13.91
N ALA A 183 18.30 -3.90 -13.47
CA ALA A 183 17.41 -3.73 -12.32
C ALA A 183 18.19 -3.47 -11.02
N LYS A 184 19.26 -4.22 -10.77
CA LYS A 184 20.16 -4.02 -9.62
C LYS A 184 20.82 -2.63 -9.63
N TYR A 185 21.27 -2.18 -10.80
CA TYR A 185 21.88 -0.87 -10.95
C TYR A 185 20.90 0.27 -10.63
N ASN A 186 19.70 0.21 -11.20
CA ASN A 186 18.65 1.20 -10.93
C ASN A 186 18.21 1.17 -9.46
N LEU A 187 18.12 -0.03 -8.87
CA LEU A 187 17.79 -0.19 -7.46
C LEU A 187 18.85 0.44 -6.56
N ARG A 188 20.14 0.22 -6.84
CA ARG A 188 21.24 0.84 -6.11
C ARG A 188 21.17 2.37 -6.18
N TYR A 189 20.91 2.90 -7.37
CA TYR A 189 20.81 4.34 -7.60
C TYR A 189 19.65 4.94 -6.79
N LEU A 190 18.45 4.37 -6.92
CA LEU A 190 17.27 4.81 -6.16
C LEU A 190 17.49 4.77 -4.65
N ARG A 191 18.12 3.70 -4.15
CA ARG A 191 18.42 3.56 -2.72
C ARG A 191 19.43 4.58 -2.23
N ARG A 192 20.39 4.98 -3.07
CA ARG A 192 21.34 6.04 -2.73
C ARG A 192 20.61 7.38 -2.65
N ASP A 193 19.79 7.70 -3.64
CA ASP A 193 19.03 8.96 -3.67
C ASP A 193 18.09 9.06 -2.45
N LEU A 194 17.38 7.98 -2.10
CA LEU A 194 16.59 7.91 -0.86
C LEU A 194 17.41 8.24 0.39
N ARG A 195 18.65 7.75 0.50
CA ARG A 195 19.53 8.05 1.65
C ARG A 195 20.04 9.48 1.63
N GLU A 196 20.33 10.03 0.45
CA GLU A 196 20.75 11.43 0.28
C GLU A 196 19.65 12.39 0.72
N ASP A 197 18.39 12.02 0.49
CA ASP A 197 17.20 12.76 0.95
C ASP A 197 16.85 12.49 2.43
N GLY A 198 17.66 11.71 3.15
CA GLY A 198 17.49 11.41 4.57
C GLY A 198 16.44 10.32 4.86
N ALA A 199 15.94 9.64 3.84
CA ALA A 199 15.04 8.50 3.99
C ALA A 199 15.81 7.20 4.28
N THR A 200 15.10 6.22 4.86
CA THR A 200 15.62 4.86 5.04
C THR A 200 14.99 3.95 3.99
N PRO A 201 15.76 3.46 2.99
CA PRO A 201 15.20 2.63 1.95
C PRO A 201 14.85 1.23 2.51
N PRO A 202 13.83 0.53 1.96
CA PRO A 202 13.41 -0.78 2.46
C PRO A 202 14.52 -1.83 2.43
N ASP A 203 14.49 -2.83 3.31
CA ASP A 203 15.50 -3.90 3.30
C ASP A 203 15.50 -4.70 1.99
N LEU A 204 16.67 -5.24 1.63
CA LEU A 204 16.82 -6.09 0.47
C LEU A 204 16.73 -7.58 0.85
N PRO A 205 16.16 -8.41 -0.03
CA PRO A 205 16.24 -9.85 0.13
C PRO A 205 17.68 -10.35 -0.10
N PRO A 206 18.10 -11.47 0.53
CA PRO A 206 19.49 -11.96 0.47
C PRO A 206 20.08 -12.15 -0.95
N ALA A 207 19.22 -12.46 -1.94
CA ALA A 207 19.65 -12.62 -3.33
C ALA A 207 20.11 -11.30 -3.99
N LEU A 208 19.87 -10.15 -3.34
CA LEU A 208 20.22 -8.81 -3.80
C LEU A 208 21.18 -8.09 -2.84
N ASP A 209 21.83 -8.79 -1.91
CA ASP A 209 22.77 -8.20 -0.95
C ASP A 209 23.95 -7.47 -1.63
N ASP A 210 24.26 -7.82 -2.88
CA ASP A 210 25.30 -7.19 -3.69
C ASP A 210 24.94 -5.79 -4.22
N VAL A 211 23.67 -5.36 -4.08
CA VAL A 211 23.20 -4.04 -4.55
C VAL A 211 23.77 -2.90 -3.71
N ASP A 212 23.94 -3.11 -2.40
CA ASP A 212 24.59 -2.16 -1.49
C ASP A 212 25.91 -2.75 -0.98
N PRO A 213 27.01 -2.69 -1.76
CA PRO A 213 28.29 -3.20 -1.28
C PRO A 213 28.73 -2.42 -0.03
N PRO A 214 29.41 -3.08 0.92
CA PRO A 214 29.90 -2.44 2.14
C PRO A 214 30.84 -1.28 1.78
N GLU A 215 30.81 -0.20 2.58
CA GLU A 215 31.51 1.08 2.34
C GLU A 215 33.00 0.95 1.93
N ALA A 216 33.67 -0.15 2.30
CA ALA A 216 35.06 -0.42 1.95
C ALA A 216 35.30 -0.62 0.43
N GLU A 217 34.32 -1.08 -0.34
CA GLU A 217 34.49 -1.36 -1.79
C GLU A 217 34.15 -0.15 -2.69
N ALA A 218 33.39 0.83 -2.18
CA ALA A 218 33.05 2.04 -2.94
C ALA A 218 34.27 2.95 -3.20
N ASN A 219 35.25 2.97 -2.29
CA ASN A 219 36.48 3.74 -2.44
C ASN A 219 37.52 3.07 -3.36
N ALA A 220 37.49 1.75 -3.52
CA ALA A 220 38.45 1.03 -4.34
C ALA A 220 38.28 1.30 -5.85
N THR A 221 37.07 1.63 -6.31
CA THR A 221 36.80 1.91 -7.73
C THR A 221 37.07 3.36 -8.15
N GLN A 222 37.28 4.29 -7.20
CA GLN A 222 37.56 5.69 -7.49
C GLN A 222 39.07 5.98 -7.68
N GLU A 223 39.96 5.21 -7.05
CA GLU A 223 41.41 5.43 -7.12
C GLU A 223 42.08 4.83 -8.38
N GLU A 224 41.47 3.86 -9.07
CA GLU A 224 42.04 3.27 -10.30
C GLU A 224 41.75 4.09 -11.58
N ARG A 225 41.06 5.24 -11.46
CA ARG A 225 40.73 6.13 -12.60
C ARG A 225 41.35 7.53 -12.52
N SER A 226 42.37 7.73 -11.68
CA SER A 226 43.15 8.99 -11.62
C SER A 226 44.50 8.88 -12.32
#